data_AF-F9PQX0-F1
#
_entry.id   AF-F9PQX0-F1
#
_cell.length_a   1.000
_cell.length_b   1.000
_cell.length_c   1.000
_cell.angle_alpha   90.00
_cell.angle_beta   90.00
_cell.angle_gamma   90.00
#
_symmetry.space_group_name_H-M   'P 1'
#
loop_
_entity.id
_entity.type
_entity.pdbx_description
1 polymer ?
#
loop_
_entity_poly.entity_id
_entity_poly.type
_entity_poly.pdbx_seq_one_letter_code
_entity_poly.pdbx_strand_id
1 'polypeptide(L)' 'MNVIVEVDGGVKTTNVKDVIEAGAELIVSGSDIFADKENRIKAYKDIFKSFEK' A
#
# COMPACT_ATOMS: atom_id res chain seq x y z
N MET A 1 6.83 15.84 18.17
CA MET A 1 6.36 14.45 18.29
C MET A 1 6.03 14.00 16.88
N ASN A 2 6.75 13.00 16.33
CA ASN A 2 6.40 12.43 15.03
C ASN A 2 5.55 11.18 15.30
N VAL A 3 4.39 11.10 14.65
CA VAL A 3 3.47 9.96 14.72
C VAL A 3 3.41 9.38 13.33
N ILE A 4 3.51 8.05 13.22
CA ILE A 4 3.31 7.33 11.97
C ILE A 4 1.81 7.15 11.79
N VAL A 5 1.28 7.58 10.65
CA VAL A 5 -0.08 7.31 10.22
C VAL A 5 -0.12 5.97 9.50
N GLU A 6 -0.73 4.96 10.14
CA GLU A 6 -0.99 3.65 9.55
C GLU A 6 -2.41 3.56 8.99
N VAL A 7 -2.57 2.92 7.84
CA VAL A 7 -3.87 2.50 7.31
C VAL A 7 -3.92 0.98 7.20
N ASP A 8 -4.79 0.37 8.02
CA ASP A 8 -5.10 -1.07 8.01
C ASP A 8 -6.54 -1.33 7.54
N GLY A 9 -6.71 -2.37 6.73
CA GLY A 9 -7.99 -2.80 6.20
C GLY A 9 -8.41 -2.08 4.91
N GLY A 10 -8.98 -2.84 3.97
CA GLY A 10 -9.52 -2.28 2.72
C GLY A 10 -8.50 -1.78 1.70
N VAL A 11 -7.20 -1.86 2.00
CA VAL A 11 -6.13 -1.45 1.06
C VAL A 11 -5.89 -2.53 0.00
N LYS A 12 -5.84 -2.10 -1.26
CA LYS A 12 -5.68 -2.91 -2.46
C LYS A 12 -4.75 -2.23 -3.44
N THR A 13 -4.23 -2.96 -4.43
CA THR A 13 -3.44 -2.34 -5.50
C THR A 13 -4.23 -1.29 -6.31
N THR A 14 -5.57 -1.30 -6.23
CA THR A 14 -6.45 -0.35 -6.93
C THR A 14 -6.66 0.97 -6.20
N ASN A 15 -6.38 1.06 -4.89
CA ASN A 15 -6.60 2.28 -4.09
C ASN A 15 -5.40 2.69 -3.23
N VAL A 16 -4.32 1.88 -3.17
CA VAL A 16 -3.15 2.18 -2.33
C VAL A 16 -2.49 3.53 -2.68
N LYS A 17 -2.59 3.99 -3.93
CA LYS A 17 -2.09 5.31 -4.33
C LYS A 17 -2.82 6.43 -3.60
N ASP A 18 -4.14 6.38 -3.55
CA ASP A 18 -4.97 7.37 -2.86
C ASP A 18 -4.64 7.38 -1.35
N VAL A 19 -4.37 6.20 -0.78
CA VAL A 19 -3.97 6.05 0.63
C VAL A 19 -2.62 6.72 0.91
N ILE A 20 -1.63 6.53 0.02
CA ILE A 20 -0.32 7.20 0.11
C ILE A 20 -0.49 8.71 -0.03
N GLU A 21 -1.26 9.16 -1.02
CA GLU A 21 -1.50 10.59 -1.29
C GLU A 21 -2.27 11.28 -0.15
N ALA A 22 -3.09 10.55 0.59
CA ALA A 22 -3.76 11.04 1.80
C ALA A 22 -2.82 11.22 3.00
N GLY A 23 -1.56 10.78 2.90
CA GLY A 23 -0.52 10.97 3.91
C GLY A 23 -0.25 9.76 4.80
N ALA A 24 -0.68 8.55 4.41
CA ALA A 24 -0.30 7.34 5.13
C ALA A 24 1.20 7.05 4.98
N GLU A 25 1.86 6.76 6.10
CA GLU A 25 3.28 6.40 6.16
C GLU A 25 3.49 4.89 6.25
N LEU A 26 2.50 4.17 6.78
CA LEU A 26 2.51 2.71 6.89
C LEU A 26 1.19 2.13 6.37
N ILE A 27 1.28 1.03 5.62
CA ILE A 27 0.13 0.43 4.93
C ILE A 27 0.08 -1.06 5.23
N VAL A 28 -1.08 -1.54 5.66
CA VAL A 28 -1.33 -2.97 5.90
C VAL A 28 -2.33 -3.48 4.86
N SER A 29 -1.89 -4.44 4.06
CA SER A 29 -2.72 -5.13 3.07
C SER A 29 -2.54 -6.64 3.18
N GLY A 30 -3.46 -7.28 3.91
CA GLY A 30 -3.50 -8.75 4.02
C GLY A 30 -4.31 -9.37 2.89
N SER A 31 -5.61 -9.08 2.87
CA SER A 31 -6.58 -9.78 1.99
C SER A 31 -6.28 -9.61 0.50
N ASP A 32 -5.76 -8.46 0.08
CA ASP A 32 -5.39 -8.25 -1.33
C ASP A 32 -4.15 -9.07 -1.70
N ILE A 33 -3.11 -9.05 -0.86
CA ILE A 33 -1.89 -9.84 -1.10
C ILE A 33 -2.20 -11.33 -1.15
N PHE A 34 -2.94 -11.86 -0.17
CA PHE A 34 -3.19 -13.31 -0.11
C PHE A 34 -4.18 -13.82 -1.18
N ALA A 35 -4.93 -12.95 -1.85
CA ALA A 35 -5.79 -13.34 -2.96
C ALA A 35 -5.00 -13.74 -4.22
N ASP A 36 -3.83 -13.14 -4.44
CA ASP A 36 -2.94 -13.48 -5.56
C ASP A 36 -1.49 -13.07 -5.23
N LYS A 37 -0.84 -13.87 -4.38
CA LYS A 37 0.39 -13.51 -3.68
C LYS A 37 1.49 -12.95 -4.57
N GLU A 38 1.88 -13.68 -5.61
CA GLU A 38 3.03 -13.30 -6.44
C GLU A 38 2.73 -12.04 -7.28
N ASN A 39 1.57 -11.99 -7.92
CA ASN A 39 1.20 -10.85 -8.76
C ASN A 39 0.94 -9.59 -7.93
N ARG A 40 0.34 -9.72 -6.74
CA ARG A 40 0.05 -8.59 -5.86
C ARG A 40 1.32 -8.02 -5.25
N ILE A 41 2.24 -8.86 -4.79
CA ILE A 41 3.55 -8.41 -4.32
C ILE A 41 4.28 -7.63 -5.43
N LYS A 42 4.25 -8.14 -6.67
CA LYS A 42 4.86 -7.43 -7.81
C LYS A 42 4.17 -6.08 -8.06
N ALA A 43 2.85 -6.06 -8.11
CA ALA A 43 2.07 -4.83 -8.34
C ALA A 43 2.33 -3.77 -7.26
N TYR A 44 2.35 -4.15 -5.98
CA TYR A 44 2.69 -3.23 -4.88
C TYR A 44 4.10 -2.66 -5.04
N LYS A 45 5.10 -3.49 -5.36
CA LYS A 45 6.47 -3.02 -5.60
C LYS A 45 6.54 -2.02 -6.76
N ASP A 46 5.84 -2.29 -7.86
CA ASP A 46 5.84 -1.40 -9.02
C ASP A 46 5.11 -0.08 -8.73
N ILE A 47 4.04 -0.10 -7.92
CA ILE A 47 3.38 1.11 -7.43
C ILE A 47 4.35 1.91 -6.54
N PHE A 48 5.00 1.30 -5.56
CA PHE A 48 5.88 2.01 -4.62
C PHE A 48 7.10 2.63 -5.30
N LYS A 49 7.68 1.98 -6.32
CA LYS A 49 8.73 2.59 -7.16
C LYS A 49 8.30 3.90 -7.82
N SER A 50 7.01 4.09 -8.09
CA SER A 50 6.52 5.36 -8.65
C SER A 50 6.50 6.53 -7.64
N PHE A 51 6.74 6.25 -6.36
CA PHE A 51 6.84 7.25 -5.28
C PHE A 51 8.27 7.43 -4.75
N GLU A 52 9.20 6.54 -5.13
CA GLU A 52 10.64 6.72 -4.86
C GLU A 52 11.18 7.78 -5.85
N LYS A 53 11.44 8.99 -5.34
CA LYS A 53 12.16 10.06 -6.06
C LYS A 53 13.66 9.87 -5.97
#